data_AF-A0A085TUI5-F1
#
_entry.id   AF-A0A085TUI5-F1
#
_cell.length_a   1.000
_cell.length_b   1.000
_cell.length_c   1.000
_cell.angle_alpha   90.00
_cell.angle_beta   90.00
_cell.angle_gamma   90.00
#
_symmetry.space_group_name_H-M   'P 1'
#
loop_
_entity.id
_entity.type
_entity.pdbx_description
1 polymer ?
#
loop_
_entity_poly.entity_id
_entity_poly.type
_entity_poly.pdbx_seq_one_letter_code
_entity_poly.pdbx_strand_id
1 'polypeptide(L)' 'MLTNRRAGTRKRLHTSAYGYRKRDGDDGLNREIDPDEAEIVRRIFREFADGHSTQAIVKRLNGDGIPAPRGGTWDIST' A
#
# COMPACT_ATOMS: atom_id res chain seq x y z
N MET A 1 12.30 -34.72 25.59
CA MET A 1 12.26 -33.28 25.91
C MET A 1 12.44 -32.50 24.61
N LEU A 2 11.35 -32.05 23.96
CA LEU A 2 11.47 -31.16 22.80
C LEU A 2 11.31 -29.70 23.28
N THR A 3 12.39 -28.93 23.19
CA THR A 3 12.40 -27.49 23.42
C THR A 3 11.74 -26.79 22.23
N ASN A 4 10.48 -26.38 22.40
CA ASN A 4 9.80 -25.51 21.45
C ASN A 4 10.51 -24.15 21.44
N ARG A 5 11.24 -23.85 20.35
CA ARG A 5 11.90 -22.57 20.15
C ARG A 5 10.82 -21.48 20.04
N ARG A 6 10.81 -20.54 20.98
CA ARG A 6 10.00 -19.32 20.88
C ARG A 6 10.42 -18.57 19.61
N ALA A 7 9.54 -18.56 18.61
CA ALA A 7 9.69 -17.67 17.46
C ALA A 7 9.62 -16.22 17.98
N GLY A 8 10.69 -15.46 17.80
CA GLY A 8 10.75 -14.07 18.22
C GLY A 8 9.64 -13.27 17.54
N THR A 9 8.85 -12.56 18.34
CA THR A 9 7.77 -11.68 17.87
C THR A 9 8.35 -10.67 16.89
N ARG A 10 8.00 -10.77 15.60
CA ARG A 10 8.43 -9.77 14.61
C ARG A 10 7.84 -8.42 15.02
N LYS A 11 8.72 -7.44 15.21
CA LYS A 11 8.39 -6.08 15.64
C LYS A 11 7.31 -5.51 14.72
N ARG A 12 6.23 -4.95 15.31
CA ARG A 12 5.12 -4.30 14.59
C ARG A 12 5.68 -3.26 13.62
N LEU A 13 5.30 -3.34 12.34
CA LEU A 13 5.64 -2.31 11.35
C LEU A 13 4.82 -1.04 11.63
N HIS A 14 5.49 0.05 12.00
CA HIS A 14 4.85 1.30 12.43
C HIS A 14 4.32 2.18 11.28
N THR A 15 4.88 2.09 10.07
CA THR A 15 4.51 2.97 8.95
C THR A 15 3.37 2.38 8.12
N SER A 16 2.27 3.11 7.93
CA SER A 16 1.22 2.72 6.99
C SER A 16 1.75 2.78 5.54
N ALA A 17 1.43 1.77 4.73
CA ALA A 17 1.79 1.72 3.31
C ALA A 17 0.49 1.59 2.51
N TYR A 18 0.27 2.49 1.55
CA TYR A 18 -0.91 2.44 0.67
C TYR A 18 -0.93 1.13 -0.12
N GLY A 19 -2.11 0.54 -0.27
CA GLY A 19 -2.27 -0.82 -0.79
C GLY A 19 -2.26 -1.91 0.28
N TYR A 20 -2.08 -1.54 1.56
CA TYR A 20 -2.05 -2.49 2.67
C TYR A 20 -2.86 -2.00 3.86
N ARG A 21 -3.72 -2.87 4.38
CA ARG A 21 -4.47 -2.63 5.62
C ARG A 21 -3.89 -3.44 6.77
N LYS A 22 -4.18 -2.99 8.00
CA LYS A 22 -3.80 -3.71 9.21
C LYS A 22 -4.52 -5.06 9.24
N ARG A 23 -3.77 -6.12 9.51
CA ARG A 23 -4.29 -7.44 9.81
C ARG A 23 -4.11 -7.70 11.30
N ASP A 24 -5.16 -8.14 11.96
CA ASP A 24 -5.07 -8.56 13.36
C ASP A 24 -4.50 -9.98 13.44
N GLY A 25 -3.58 -10.18 14.39
CA GLY A 25 -2.86 -11.44 14.58
C GLY A 25 -1.73 -11.27 15.59
N ASP A 26 -1.55 -12.29 16.43
CA ASP A 26 -0.50 -12.32 17.45
C ASP A 26 0.85 -12.82 16.89
N ASP A 27 0.83 -13.39 15.68
CA ASP A 27 2.00 -13.90 14.96
C ASP A 27 1.98 -13.50 13.47
N GLY A 28 3.16 -13.55 12.83
CA GLY A 28 3.31 -13.24 11.40
C GLY A 28 3.33 -11.75 11.05
N LEU A 29 2.99 -11.43 9.80
CA LEU A 29 2.89 -10.05 9.31
C LEU A 29 1.56 -9.44 9.77
N ASN A 30 1.62 -8.22 10.32
CA ASN A 30 0.46 -7.48 10.81
C ASN A 30 -0.27 -6.69 9.70
N ARG A 31 -0.15 -7.13 8.45
CA ARG A 31 -0.69 -6.46 7.25
C ARG A 31 -1.19 -7.47 6.25
N GLU A 32 -2.22 -7.07 5.53
CA GLU A 32 -2.73 -7.76 4.35
C GLU A 32 -3.00 -6.74 3.25
N ILE A 33 -3.15 -7.24 2.01
CA ILE A 33 -3.46 -6.39 0.86
C ILE A 33 -4.83 -5.74 1.08
N ASP A 34 -4.89 -4.43 0.94
CA ASP A 34 -6.17 -3.77 0.71
C ASP A 34 -6.47 -3.86 -0.80
N PRO A 35 -7.48 -4.63 -1.23
CA PRO A 35 -7.70 -4.90 -2.64
C PRO A 35 -8.02 -3.63 -3.45
N ASP A 36 -8.70 -2.66 -2.82
CA ASP A 36 -9.16 -1.44 -3.48
C ASP A 36 -7.98 -0.50 -3.69
N GLU A 37 -7.19 -0.24 -2.65
CA GLU A 37 -5.97 0.58 -2.78
C GLU A 37 -4.91 -0.10 -3.65
N ALA A 38 -4.78 -1.43 -3.57
CA ALA A 38 -3.81 -2.18 -4.38
C ALA A 38 -4.14 -2.13 -5.88
N GLU A 39 -5.41 -2.00 -6.26
CA GLU A 39 -5.76 -1.79 -7.67
C GLU A 39 -5.27 -0.44 -8.19
N ILE A 40 -5.32 0.60 -7.36
CA ILE A 40 -4.76 1.91 -7.71
C ILE A 40 -3.24 1.84 -7.86
N VAL A 41 -2.55 1.12 -6.96
CA VAL A 41 -1.11 0.87 -7.10
C VAL A 41 -0.81 0.14 -8.41
N ARG A 42 -1.54 -0.93 -8.73
CA ARG A 42 -1.37 -1.67 -10.00
C ARG A 42 -1.61 -0.78 -11.21
N ARG A 43 -2.63 0.09 -11.18
CA ARG A 43 -2.89 1.08 -12.21
C ARG A 43 -1.71 2.03 -12.41
N ILE A 44 -1.17 2.61 -11.33
CA ILE A 44 -0.03 3.54 -11.39
C ILE A 44 1.17 2.87 -12.08
N PHE A 45 1.53 1.66 -11.66
CA PHE A 45 2.65 0.93 -12.26
C PHE A 45 2.40 0.58 -13.72
N ARG A 46 1.17 0.24 -14.09
CA ARG A 46 0.79 -0.02 -15.49
C ARG A 46 0.93 1.22 -16.34
N GLU A 47 0.32 2.34 -15.93
CA GLU A 47 0.41 3.60 -16.68
C GLU A 47 1.85 4.08 -16.81
N PHE A 48 2.67 3.92 -15.78
CA PHE A 48 4.09 4.27 -15.84
C PHE A 48 4.86 3.37 -16.81
N ALA A 49 4.61 2.06 -16.76
CA ALA A 49 5.22 1.09 -17.70
C ALA A 49 4.80 1.36 -19.16
N ASP A 50 3.59 1.89 -19.38
CA ASP A 50 3.10 2.35 -20.68
C ASP A 50 3.71 3.70 -21.12
N GLY A 51 4.61 4.28 -20.32
CA GLY A 51 5.37 5.49 -20.66
C GLY A 51 4.72 6.80 -20.23
N HIS A 52 3.65 6.76 -19.41
CA HIS A 52 3.08 7.98 -18.86
C HIS A 52 3.97 8.59 -17.78
N SER A 53 4.14 9.92 -17.83
CA SER A 53 4.86 10.65 -16.78
C SER A 53 4.08 10.62 -15.48
N THR A 54 4.78 10.71 -14.34
CA THR A 54 4.15 10.78 -13.01
C THR A 54 3.13 11.92 -12.93
N GLN A 55 3.41 13.07 -13.55
CA GLN A 55 2.48 14.20 -13.62
C GLN A 55 1.18 13.86 -14.36
N ALA A 56 1.28 13.14 -15.49
CA ALA A 56 0.11 12.73 -16.25
C ALA A 56 -0.76 11.74 -15.46
N ILE A 57 -0.12 10.80 -14.75
CA ILE A 57 -0.80 9.80 -13.91
C ILE A 57 -1.53 10.50 -12.75
N VAL A 58 -0.85 11.39 -12.02
CA VAL A 58 -1.46 12.19 -10.94
C VAL A 58 -2.67 12.97 -11.44
N LYS A 59 -2.56 13.65 -12.59
CA LYS A 59 -3.67 14.40 -13.18
C LYS A 59 -4.87 13.51 -13.48
N ARG A 60 -4.64 12.28 -13.97
CA ARG A 60 -5.71 11.32 -14.28
C ARG A 60 -6.37 10.79 -13.00
N LEU A 61 -5.58 10.38 -12.00
CA LEU A 61 -6.13 9.92 -10.72
C LEU A 61 -7.01 11.00 -10.07
N ASN A 62 -6.56 12.25 -10.10
CA ASN A 62 -7.32 13.39 -9.59
C ASN A 62 -8.57 13.69 -10.46
N GLY A 63 -8.45 13.57 -11.78
CA GLY A 63 -9.57 13.74 -12.71
C GLY A 63 -10.66 12.68 -12.52
N ASP A 64 -10.27 11.47 -12.15
CA ASP A 64 -11.17 10.36 -11.84
C ASP A 64 -11.74 10.45 -10.40
N GLY A 65 -11.34 11.46 -9.62
CA GLY A 65 -11.81 11.67 -8.24
C GLY A 65 -11.28 10.64 -7.23
N ILE A 66 -10.18 9.96 -7.54
CA ILE A 66 -9.59 8.93 -6.66
C ILE A 66 -8.85 9.64 -5.51
N PRO A 67 -9.24 9.42 -4.24
CA PRO A 67 -8.60 10.07 -3.11
C PRO A 67 -7.18 9.52 -2.88
N ALA A 68 -6.26 10.42 -2.51
CA ALA A 68 -4.92 10.05 -2.09
C ALA A 68 -4.91 9.31 -0.74
N PRO A 69 -3.79 8.67 -0.33
CA PRO A 69 -3.73 7.83 0.89
C PRO A 69 -4.11 8.54 2.19
N ARG A 70 -3.95 9.87 2.27
CA ARG A 70 -4.34 10.69 3.44
C ARG A 70 -5.63 11.47 3.21
N GLY A 71 -6.39 11.14 2.18
CA GLY A 71 -7.48 11.94 1.64
C GLY A 71 -6.97 13.07 0.75
N GLY A 72 -7.89 13.76 0.08
CA GLY A 72 -7.58 14.84 -0.87
C GLY A 72 -7.02 14.33 -2.20
N THR A 73 -6.23 15.17 -2.87
CA THR A 73 -5.70 14.91 -4.22
C THR A 73 -4.29 14.30 -4.16
N TRP A 74 -3.96 13.51 -5.18
CA TRP A 74 -2.61 13.00 -5.44
C TRP A 74 -1.65 14.15 -5.77
N ASP A 75 -0.43 14.06 -5.24
CA ASP A 75 0.72 14.91 -5.58
C ASP A 75 1.90 14.04 -6.07
N ILE A 76 2.85 14.63 -6.78
CA ILE A 76 4.04 13.93 -7.30
C ILE A 76 4.89 13.33 -6.16
N SER A 77 4.84 13.92 -4.96
CA SER A 77 5.57 13.45 -3.78
C SER A 77 4.81 12.44 -2.91
N THR A 78 3.57 12.09 -3.29
CA THR A 78 2.73 11.11 -2.57
C THR A 78 3.14 9.69 -2.93
#